data_AF-A0A950RIP9-F1
#
_entry.id   AF-A0A950RIP9-F1
#
_cell.length_a   1.000
_cell.length_b   1.000
_cell.length_c   1.000
_cell.angle_alpha   90.00
_cell.angle_beta   90.00
_cell.angle_gamma   90.00
#
_symmetry.space_group_name_H-M   'P 1'
#
loop_
_entity.id
_entity.type
_entity.pdbx_description
1 polymer ?
#
loop_
_entity_poly.entity_id
_entity_poly.type
_entity_poly.pdbx_seq_one_letter_code
_entity_poly.pdbx_strand_id
1 'polypeptide(L)'
;MTQATEQPPQETAADTDLVSEVQRVLQASHEPLTVSKIRVHLPARFRQLELEELAETLRRQVTANVFWQFPKYRSQQDRFWDRPMAEHVRALLGQVLENGPLPWTEIRRKLPAYAQTQAEAVLEEQVAQGRLFRHPRAGRGGERFGLQAADPKDYLRTELGNLFRRLEQLGFTQNQLRESALDLLHEEEWSPTSPAPSGSAEGIPAQAQEEAAHLPEATAAAASSPEPLATKEPAPTDPSGEPGVST
;
A
#
# COMPACT_ATOMS: atom_id res chain seq x y z
N MET A 1 -61.97 9.44 -17.01
CA MET A 1 -61.22 10.04 -15.88
C MET A 1 -60.92 8.93 -14.89
N THR A 2 -59.74 8.33 -14.99
CA THR A 2 -59.26 7.28 -14.09
C THR A 2 -58.10 7.86 -13.32
N GLN A 3 -58.32 8.17 -12.04
CA GLN A 3 -57.25 8.55 -11.12
C GLN A 3 -56.49 7.29 -10.73
N ALA A 4 -55.27 7.15 -11.23
CA ALA A 4 -54.31 6.17 -10.73
C ALA A 4 -53.76 6.71 -9.41
N THR A 5 -54.13 6.06 -8.30
CA THR A 5 -53.56 6.34 -6.99
C THR A 5 -52.15 5.77 -6.96
N GLU A 6 -51.17 6.65 -7.15
CA GLU A 6 -49.74 6.36 -7.05
C GLU A 6 -49.39 6.24 -5.56
N GLN A 7 -49.25 5.00 -5.08
CA GLN A 7 -48.91 4.70 -3.69
C GLN A 7 -47.38 4.83 -3.52
N PRO A 8 -46.89 5.72 -2.64
CA PRO A 8 -45.46 5.96 -2.51
C PRO A 8 -44.74 4.75 -1.87
N PRO A 9 -43.51 4.44 -2.31
CA PRO A 9 -42.75 3.28 -1.85
C PRO A 9 -42.32 3.43 -0.37
N GLN A 10 -42.81 2.55 0.50
CA GLN A 10 -42.46 2.50 1.93
C GLN A 10 -41.17 1.71 2.23
N GLU A 11 -40.55 1.08 1.23
CA GLU A 11 -39.42 0.17 1.42
C GLU A 11 -38.12 0.88 1.84
N THR A 12 -37.99 2.19 1.61
CA THR A 12 -36.71 2.89 1.79
C THR A 12 -36.30 3.11 3.26
N ALA A 13 -37.26 3.21 4.18
CA ALA A 13 -36.96 3.52 5.58
C ALA A 13 -36.32 2.33 6.32
N ALA A 14 -36.85 1.12 6.12
CA ALA A 14 -36.31 -0.09 6.74
C ALA A 14 -34.91 -0.45 6.18
N ASP A 15 -34.69 -0.22 4.89
CA ASP A 15 -33.40 -0.44 4.22
C ASP A 15 -32.31 0.50 4.74
N THR A 16 -32.67 1.76 5.01
CA THR A 16 -31.73 2.76 5.56
C THR A 16 -31.25 2.37 6.96
N ASP A 17 -32.15 1.82 7.78
CA ASP A 17 -31.82 1.30 9.11
C ASP A 17 -30.91 0.06 9.04
N LEU A 18 -31.10 -0.82 8.06
CA LEU A 18 -30.24 -2.00 7.89
C LEU A 18 -28.81 -1.60 7.47
N VAL A 19 -28.67 -0.72 6.47
CA VAL A 19 -27.36 -0.32 5.93
C VAL A 19 -26.51 0.37 7.00
N SER A 20 -27.11 1.24 7.81
CA SER A 20 -26.42 1.93 8.89
C SER A 20 -25.95 0.98 10.01
N GLU A 21 -26.71 -0.06 10.31
CA GLU A 21 -26.31 -1.10 11.28
C GLU A 21 -25.20 -2.01 10.72
N VAL A 22 -25.28 -2.38 9.44
CA VAL A 22 -24.19 -3.10 8.74
C VAL A 22 -22.92 -2.27 8.74
N GLN A 23 -23.02 -0.97 8.44
CA GLN A 23 -21.88 -0.06 8.46
C GLN A 23 -21.23 -0.01 9.85
N ARG A 24 -22.03 0.08 10.91
CA ARG A 24 -21.54 0.04 12.30
C ARG A 24 -20.78 -1.25 12.60
N VAL A 25 -21.30 -2.40 12.15
CA VAL A 25 -20.64 -3.70 12.31
C VAL A 25 -19.30 -3.75 11.56
N LEU A 26 -19.26 -3.24 10.32
CA LEU A 26 -18.03 -3.22 9.52
C LEU A 26 -16.99 -2.26 10.09
N GLN A 27 -17.39 -1.06 10.53
CA GLN A 27 -16.52 -0.08 11.18
C GLN A 27 -15.87 -0.58 12.47
N ALA A 28 -16.59 -1.43 13.22
CA ALA A 28 -16.07 -2.06 14.43
C ALA A 28 -15.10 -3.23 14.12
N SER A 29 -15.08 -3.72 12.88
CA SER A 29 -14.22 -4.84 12.48
C SER A 29 -12.88 -4.34 11.92
N HIS A 30 -11.80 -4.99 12.35
CA HIS A 30 -10.45 -4.75 11.83
C HIS A 30 -10.16 -5.56 10.55
N GLU A 31 -11.09 -6.41 10.11
CA GLU A 31 -10.92 -7.31 8.98
C GLU A 31 -12.17 -7.35 8.09
N PRO A 32 -12.01 -7.64 6.78
CA PRO A 32 -13.14 -7.84 5.88
C PRO A 32 -13.94 -9.10 6.26
N LEU A 33 -15.25 -8.91 6.45
CA LEU A 33 -16.17 -9.94 6.96
C LEU A 33 -16.98 -10.61 5.85
N THR A 34 -17.32 -11.89 6.03
CA THR A 34 -18.27 -12.58 5.15
C THR A 34 -19.71 -12.23 5.54
N VAL A 35 -20.66 -12.39 4.61
CA VAL A 35 -22.09 -12.13 4.84
C VAL A 35 -22.63 -12.84 6.08
N SER A 36 -22.26 -14.11 6.27
CA SER A 36 -22.65 -14.89 7.45
C SER A 36 -22.12 -14.30 8.75
N LYS A 37 -20.87 -13.80 8.77
CA LYS A 37 -20.31 -13.15 9.97
C LYS A 37 -20.99 -11.82 10.25
N ILE A 38 -21.26 -11.02 9.21
CA ILE A 38 -21.98 -9.75 9.35
C ILE A 38 -23.35 -10.01 9.99
N ARG A 39 -24.12 -10.99 9.50
CA ARG A 39 -25.42 -11.38 10.06
C ARG A 39 -25.35 -11.74 11.54
N VAL A 40 -24.33 -12.47 11.98
CA VAL A 40 -24.16 -12.86 13.40
C VAL A 40 -23.95 -11.62 14.29
N HIS A 41 -23.23 -10.62 13.81
CA HIS A 41 -22.95 -9.39 14.55
C HIS A 41 -24.09 -8.37 14.52
N LEU A 42 -25.06 -8.50 13.59
CA LEU A 42 -26.21 -7.61 13.52
C LEU A 42 -27.14 -7.76 14.75
N PRO A 43 -27.92 -6.71 15.08
CA PRO A 43 -29.00 -6.78 16.06
C PRO A 43 -30.02 -7.88 15.73
N ALA A 44 -30.65 -8.47 16.76
CA ALA A 44 -31.54 -9.63 16.62
C ALA A 44 -32.67 -9.44 15.58
N ARG A 45 -33.22 -8.22 15.45
CA ARG A 45 -34.24 -7.86 14.47
C ARG A 45 -33.84 -8.12 13.01
N PHE A 46 -32.55 -7.98 12.69
CA PHE A 46 -32.02 -8.19 11.34
C PHE A 46 -31.44 -9.60 11.14
N ARG A 47 -31.35 -10.40 12.20
CA ARG A 47 -30.87 -11.79 12.08
C ARG A 47 -31.87 -12.71 11.42
N GLN A 48 -33.13 -12.30 11.28
CA GLN A 48 -34.17 -13.06 10.61
C GLN A 48 -34.12 -12.91 9.07
N LEU A 49 -33.38 -11.93 8.56
CA LEU A 49 -33.19 -11.74 7.12
C LEU A 49 -32.48 -12.94 6.47
N GLU A 50 -32.89 -13.26 5.26
CA GLU A 50 -32.25 -14.29 4.46
C GLU A 50 -30.83 -13.85 4.08
N LEU A 51 -29.90 -14.82 3.98
CA LEU A 51 -28.51 -14.51 3.64
C LEU A 51 -28.38 -13.91 2.25
N GLU A 52 -29.23 -14.34 1.31
CA GLU A 52 -29.24 -13.87 -0.07
C GLU A 52 -29.71 -12.41 -0.16
N GLU A 53 -30.76 -12.04 0.57
CA GLU A 53 -31.26 -10.66 0.67
C GLU A 53 -30.20 -9.71 1.25
N LEU A 54 -29.51 -10.16 2.31
CA LEU A 54 -28.40 -9.39 2.90
C LEU A 54 -27.23 -9.24 1.89
N ALA A 55 -26.90 -10.32 1.16
CA ALA A 55 -25.85 -10.29 0.15
C ALA A 55 -26.19 -9.37 -1.03
N GLU A 56 -27.45 -9.35 -1.48
CA GLU A 56 -27.93 -8.41 -2.50
C GLU A 56 -27.84 -6.97 -2.03
N THR A 57 -28.29 -6.70 -0.80
CA THR A 57 -28.20 -5.36 -0.20
C THR A 57 -26.75 -4.89 -0.16
N LEU A 58 -25.83 -5.74 0.31
CA LEU A 58 -24.40 -5.44 0.33
C LEU A 58 -23.84 -5.16 -1.07
N ARG A 59 -24.22 -5.95 -2.09
CA ARG A 59 -23.79 -5.71 -3.49
C ARG A 59 -24.31 -4.38 -4.05
N ARG A 60 -25.55 -3.99 -3.72
CA ARG A 60 -26.09 -2.67 -4.08
C ARG A 60 -25.27 -1.56 -3.43
N GLN A 61 -24.91 -1.71 -2.16
CA GLN A 61 -24.08 -0.74 -1.43
C GLN A 61 -22.63 -0.68 -1.96
N VAL A 62 -22.07 -1.79 -2.44
CA VAL A 62 -20.77 -1.80 -3.14
C VAL A 62 -20.88 -1.05 -4.47
N THR A 63 -21.96 -1.24 -5.22
CA THR A 63 -22.21 -0.50 -6.47
C THR A 63 -22.36 1.01 -6.21
N ALA A 64 -22.92 1.38 -5.06
CA ALA A 64 -23.02 2.75 -4.58
C ALA A 64 -21.71 3.31 -3.97
N ASN A 65 -20.61 2.55 -4.00
CA ASN A 65 -19.31 2.88 -3.40
C ASN A 65 -19.35 3.18 -1.89
N VAL A 66 -20.34 2.65 -1.18
CA VAL A 66 -20.44 2.76 0.29
C VAL A 66 -19.59 1.69 0.97
N PHE A 67 -19.56 0.49 0.40
CA PHE A 67 -18.74 -0.63 0.87
C PHE A 67 -17.80 -1.12 -0.21
N TRP A 68 -16.77 -1.86 0.20
CA TRP A 68 -15.80 -2.46 -0.70
C TRP A 68 -15.91 -3.98 -0.65
N GLN A 69 -15.96 -4.61 -1.83
CA GLN A 69 -15.90 -6.07 -1.95
C GLN A 69 -14.44 -6.52 -2.05
N PHE A 70 -14.06 -7.48 -1.22
CA PHE A 70 -12.71 -8.05 -1.18
C PHE A 70 -12.67 -9.37 -1.96
N PRO A 71 -11.56 -9.68 -2.66
CA PRO A 71 -11.39 -10.94 -3.36
C PRO A 71 -11.57 -12.14 -2.44
N LYS A 72 -12.03 -13.26 -3.02
CA LYS A 72 -12.15 -14.54 -2.32
C LYS A 72 -10.77 -14.98 -1.85
N TYR A 73 -10.66 -15.27 -0.55
CA TYR A 73 -9.45 -15.84 0.05
C TYR A 73 -9.46 -17.36 -0.14
N ARG A 74 -9.25 -18.13 0.95
CA ARG A 74 -9.42 -19.59 0.96
C ARG A 74 -10.89 -20.02 0.91
N SER A 75 -11.81 -19.14 1.30
CA SER A 75 -13.26 -19.38 1.28
C SER A 75 -13.88 -18.90 -0.04
N GLN A 76 -14.83 -19.65 -0.58
CA GLN A 76 -15.58 -19.30 -1.80
C GLN A 76 -16.56 -18.11 -1.61
N GLN A 77 -16.72 -17.63 -0.38
CA GLN A 77 -17.61 -16.53 -0.02
C GLN A 77 -16.93 -15.17 -0.21
N ASP A 78 -17.70 -14.22 -0.74
CA ASP A 78 -17.30 -12.82 -0.84
C ASP A 78 -17.20 -12.17 0.54
N ARG A 79 -16.32 -11.18 0.64
CA ARG A 79 -16.08 -10.41 1.87
C ARG A 79 -16.33 -8.95 1.62
N PHE A 80 -16.83 -8.26 2.64
CA PHE A 80 -17.21 -6.86 2.59
C PHE A 80 -16.53 -6.10 3.71
N TRP A 81 -16.19 -4.84 3.43
CA TRP A 81 -15.65 -3.91 4.42
C TRP A 81 -16.06 -2.47 4.13
N ASP A 82 -15.92 -1.59 5.12
CA ASP A 82 -16.23 -0.16 5.01
C ASP A 82 -15.06 0.66 4.43
N ARG A 83 -13.88 0.07 4.30
CA ARG A 83 -12.64 0.74 3.88
C ARG A 83 -12.06 0.14 2.61
N PRO A 84 -11.32 0.94 1.81
CA PRO A 84 -10.67 0.44 0.60
C PRO A 84 -9.57 -0.56 0.93
N MET A 85 -9.25 -1.44 -0.04
CA MET A 85 -8.20 -2.46 0.10
C MET A 85 -6.86 -1.89 0.57
N ALA A 86 -6.48 -0.69 0.10
CA ALA A 86 -5.25 -0.04 0.50
C ALA A 86 -5.13 0.14 2.02
N GLU A 87 -6.22 0.46 2.72
CA GLU A 87 -6.20 0.60 4.19
C GLU A 87 -5.97 -0.71 4.90
N HIS A 88 -6.53 -1.81 4.39
CA HIS A 88 -6.27 -3.15 4.92
C HIS A 88 -4.80 -3.51 4.77
N VAL A 89 -4.24 -3.26 3.58
CA VAL A 89 -2.84 -3.53 3.28
C VAL A 89 -1.91 -2.69 4.17
N ARG A 90 -2.24 -1.42 4.45
CA ARG A 90 -1.50 -0.60 5.43
C ARG A 90 -1.47 -1.24 6.81
N ALA A 91 -2.62 -1.72 7.30
CA ALA A 91 -2.69 -2.41 8.60
C ALA A 91 -1.84 -3.69 8.63
N LEU A 92 -1.89 -4.50 7.56
CA LEU A 92 -1.07 -5.69 7.41
C LEU A 92 0.43 -5.37 7.37
N LEU A 93 0.84 -4.31 6.65
CA LEU A 93 2.22 -3.84 6.64
C LEU A 93 2.68 -3.43 8.04
N GLY A 94 1.82 -2.72 8.78
CA GLY A 94 2.07 -2.37 10.18
C GLY A 94 2.38 -3.60 11.03
N GLN A 95 1.47 -4.58 11.03
CA GLN A 95 1.63 -5.84 11.78
C GLN A 95 2.90 -6.60 11.40
N VAL A 96 3.25 -6.66 10.12
CA VAL A 96 4.46 -7.34 9.64
C VAL A 96 5.74 -6.65 10.14
N LEU A 97 5.71 -5.32 10.26
CA LEU A 97 6.84 -4.48 10.65
C LEU A 97 6.92 -4.19 12.16
N GLU A 98 5.94 -4.65 12.96
CA GLU A 98 5.97 -4.53 14.42
C GLU A 98 7.22 -5.18 15.05
N ASN A 99 7.76 -6.22 14.41
CA ASN A 99 8.94 -6.95 14.88
C ASN A 99 10.29 -6.32 14.42
N GLY A 100 10.26 -5.17 13.75
CA GLY A 100 11.45 -4.45 13.30
C GLY A 100 11.57 -4.31 11.78
N PRO A 101 12.65 -3.67 11.30
CA PRO A 101 12.79 -3.33 9.88
C PRO A 101 13.12 -4.55 9.02
N LEU A 102 12.33 -4.78 7.97
CA LEU A 102 12.42 -5.94 7.08
C LEU A 102 12.70 -5.54 5.63
N PRO A 103 13.42 -6.37 4.85
CA PRO A 103 13.54 -6.16 3.40
C PRO A 103 12.22 -6.45 2.68
N TRP A 104 12.00 -5.81 1.54
CA TRP A 104 10.76 -5.95 0.76
C TRP A 104 10.39 -7.40 0.42
N THR A 105 11.38 -8.22 0.10
CA THR A 105 11.18 -9.65 -0.22
C THR A 105 10.61 -10.45 0.95
N GLU A 106 11.00 -10.13 2.19
CA GLU A 106 10.47 -10.76 3.40
C GLU A 106 9.08 -10.25 3.73
N ILE A 107 8.84 -8.93 3.59
CA ILE A 107 7.52 -8.34 3.77
C ILE A 107 6.50 -9.02 2.84
N ARG A 108 6.81 -9.10 1.54
CA ARG A 108 5.93 -9.72 0.53
C ARG A 108 5.63 -11.19 0.85
N ARG A 109 6.59 -11.95 1.38
CA ARG A 109 6.40 -13.36 1.78
C ARG A 109 5.50 -13.53 3.00
N LYS A 110 5.52 -12.56 3.92
CA LYS A 110 4.66 -12.55 5.11
C LYS A 110 3.23 -12.07 4.82
N LEU A 111 3.05 -11.32 3.73
CA LEU A 111 1.72 -10.83 3.33
C LEU A 111 0.89 -11.92 2.64
N PRO A 112 -0.45 -11.93 2.87
CA PRO A 112 -1.37 -12.77 2.11
C PRO A 112 -1.29 -12.53 0.60
N ALA A 113 -1.47 -13.59 -0.19
CA ALA A 113 -1.33 -13.54 -1.66
C ALA A 113 -2.15 -12.43 -2.34
N TYR A 114 -3.38 -12.18 -1.87
CA TYR A 114 -4.27 -11.16 -2.43
C TYR A 114 -3.76 -9.72 -2.20
N ALA A 115 -2.98 -9.49 -1.15
CA ALA A 115 -2.46 -8.17 -0.80
C ALA A 115 -1.18 -7.83 -1.57
N GLN A 116 -0.47 -8.84 -2.09
CA GLN A 116 0.86 -8.66 -2.67
C GLN A 116 0.87 -7.74 -3.90
N THR A 117 -0.22 -7.70 -4.67
CA THR A 117 -0.32 -6.86 -5.88
C THR A 117 -0.37 -5.37 -5.58
N GLN A 118 -1.00 -4.97 -4.47
CA GLN A 118 -1.12 -3.56 -4.05
C GLN A 118 -0.09 -3.16 -3.01
N ALA A 119 0.55 -4.13 -2.34
CA ALA A 119 1.43 -3.87 -1.22
C ALA A 119 2.62 -2.95 -1.54
N GLU A 120 3.20 -3.03 -2.75
CA GLU A 120 4.32 -2.16 -3.14
C GLU A 120 3.89 -0.70 -3.27
N ALA A 121 2.79 -0.45 -3.98
CA ALA A 121 2.23 0.90 -4.14
C ALA A 121 1.85 1.51 -2.79
N VAL A 122 1.21 0.72 -1.92
CA VAL A 122 0.84 1.17 -0.57
C VAL A 122 2.06 1.40 0.32
N LEU A 123 3.10 0.57 0.22
CA LEU A 123 4.35 0.76 0.95
C LEU A 123 5.01 2.08 0.58
N GLU A 124 5.16 2.35 -0.72
CA GLU A 124 5.76 3.60 -1.22
C GLU A 124 4.91 4.83 -0.84
N GLU A 125 3.58 4.71 -0.89
CA GLU A 125 2.67 5.76 -0.39
C GLU A 125 2.92 6.04 1.11
N GLN A 126 3.05 5.01 1.95
CA GLN A 126 3.32 5.17 3.38
C GLN A 126 4.72 5.77 3.65
N VAL A 127 5.71 5.46 2.82
CA VAL A 127 7.05 6.08 2.90
C VAL A 127 6.97 7.55 2.51
N ALA A 128 6.28 7.89 1.42
CA ALA A 128 6.09 9.27 0.98
C ALA A 128 5.33 10.10 2.03
N GLN A 129 4.39 9.49 2.75
CA GLN A 129 3.65 10.10 3.87
C GLN A 129 4.47 10.20 5.17
N GLY A 130 5.71 9.68 5.21
CA GLY A 130 6.54 9.67 6.42
C GLY A 130 6.02 8.76 7.53
N ARG A 131 5.14 7.81 7.21
CA ARG A 131 4.60 6.81 8.16
C ARG A 131 5.47 5.56 8.25
N LEU A 132 6.18 5.25 7.17
CA LEU A 132 7.22 4.23 7.13
C LEU A 132 8.55 4.86 6.76
N PHE A 133 9.62 4.29 7.27
CA PHE A 133 10.97 4.80 7.06
C PHE A 133 11.80 3.79 6.28
N ARG A 134 12.60 4.32 5.35
CA ARG A 134 13.64 3.55 4.65
C ARG A 134 14.86 3.44 5.54
N HIS A 135 15.35 2.23 5.73
CA HIS A 135 16.55 1.94 6.50
C HIS A 135 17.72 1.63 5.55
N PRO A 136 18.94 2.06 5.91
CA PRO A 136 20.14 1.73 5.16
C PRO A 136 20.31 0.22 4.97
N ARG A 137 20.91 -0.15 3.84
CA ARG A 137 21.21 -1.55 3.51
C ARG A 137 22.25 -2.09 4.48
N ALA A 138 21.89 -3.11 5.25
CA ALA A 138 22.84 -3.86 6.07
C ALA A 138 23.36 -5.08 5.29
N GLY A 139 24.58 -4.97 4.75
CA GLY A 139 25.25 -6.03 3.99
C GLY A 139 24.81 -6.12 2.53
N ARG A 140 24.70 -7.35 2.00
CA ARG A 140 24.28 -7.63 0.60
C ARG A 140 22.76 -7.53 0.38
N GLY A 141 21.99 -7.24 1.42
CA GLY A 141 20.54 -7.12 1.34
C GLY A 141 20.08 -5.82 0.65
N GLY A 142 18.85 -5.83 0.12
CA GLY A 142 18.20 -4.64 -0.39
C GLY A 142 17.81 -3.65 0.72
N GLU A 143 17.13 -2.57 0.33
CA GLU A 143 16.54 -1.61 1.27
C GLU A 143 15.59 -2.30 2.24
N ARG A 144 15.59 -1.80 3.49
CA ARG A 144 14.73 -2.29 4.55
C ARG A 144 13.73 -1.21 4.91
N PHE A 145 12.54 -1.62 5.35
CA PHE A 145 11.45 -0.72 5.71
C PHE A 145 11.07 -0.98 7.16
N GLY A 146 10.81 0.08 7.93
CA GLY A 146 10.44 -0.01 9.33
C GLY A 146 9.42 1.06 9.74
N LEU A 147 8.79 0.85 10.90
CA LEU A 147 7.84 1.80 11.49
C LEU A 147 8.52 3.00 12.16
N GLN A 148 9.78 2.86 12.54
CA GLN A 148 10.56 3.90 13.22
C GLN A 148 11.70 4.35 12.31
N ALA A 149 12.11 5.61 12.44
CA ALA A 149 13.29 6.10 11.75
C ALA A 149 14.54 5.29 12.14
N ALA A 150 15.44 5.10 11.19
CA ALA A 150 16.73 4.46 11.43
C ALA A 150 17.54 5.27 12.46
N ASP A 151 17.94 4.65 13.59
CA ASP A 151 18.91 5.28 14.48
C ASP A 151 20.28 5.27 13.78
N PRO A 152 20.84 6.43 13.40
CA PRO A 152 22.11 6.48 12.71
C PRO A 152 23.24 5.83 13.53
N LYS A 153 23.16 5.83 14.86
CA LYS A 153 24.21 5.25 15.73
C LYS A 153 24.42 3.78 15.47
N ASP A 154 23.36 3.01 15.24
CA ASP A 154 23.46 1.56 15.06
C ASP A 154 24.20 1.20 13.76
N TYR A 155 23.95 1.96 12.70
CA TYR A 155 24.64 1.80 11.43
C TYR A 155 26.09 2.29 11.51
N LEU A 156 26.30 3.47 12.11
CA LEU A 156 27.63 4.05 12.25
C LEU A 156 28.54 3.18 13.11
N ARG A 157 28.06 2.54 14.18
CA ARG A 157 28.89 1.64 15.01
C ARG A 157 29.52 0.52 14.20
N THR A 158 28.75 -0.06 13.27
CA THR A 158 29.21 -1.18 12.44
C THR A 158 30.21 -0.70 11.39
N GLU A 159 29.88 0.37 10.67
CA GLU A 159 30.74 0.89 9.62
C GLU A 159 32.03 1.51 10.16
N LEU A 160 31.98 2.27 11.25
CA LEU A 160 33.16 2.79 11.93
C LEU A 160 34.04 1.66 12.46
N GLY A 161 33.43 0.59 13.01
CA GLY A 161 34.18 -0.60 13.41
C GLY A 161 34.92 -1.26 12.24
N ASN A 162 34.28 -1.38 11.08
CA ASN A 162 34.89 -1.92 9.87
C ASN A 162 35.97 -0.99 9.29
N LEU A 163 35.78 0.32 9.37
CA LEU A 163 36.76 1.32 8.97
C LEU A 163 38.00 1.25 9.87
N PHE A 164 37.83 1.25 11.19
CA PHE A 164 38.93 1.19 12.13
C PHE A 164 39.77 -0.08 11.96
N ARG A 165 39.15 -1.24 11.73
CA ARG A 165 39.89 -2.47 11.42
C ARG A 165 40.72 -2.36 10.14
N ARG A 166 40.24 -1.65 9.12
CA ARG A 166 40.98 -1.42 7.86
C ARG A 166 42.17 -0.48 8.07
N LEU A 167 41.99 0.56 8.88
CA LEU A 167 43.08 1.50 9.21
C LEU A 167 44.11 0.90 10.16
N GLU A 168 43.69 -0.02 11.02
CA GLU A 168 44.59 -0.81 11.87
C GLU A 168 45.56 -1.67 11.06
N GLN A 169 45.13 -2.19 9.91
CA GLN A 169 46.02 -2.88 8.96
C GLN A 169 47.10 -1.96 8.36
N LEU A 170 46.92 -0.64 8.43
CA LEU A 170 47.91 0.35 8.01
C LEU A 170 48.79 0.86 9.16
N GLY A 171 48.61 0.33 10.38
CA GLY A 171 49.43 0.67 11.56
C GLY A 171 48.85 1.72 12.48
N PHE A 172 47.61 2.20 12.25
CA PHE A 172 46.95 3.13 13.17
C PHE A 172 46.28 2.40 14.33
N THR A 173 46.43 2.90 15.56
CA THR A 173 45.74 2.32 16.71
C THR A 173 44.30 2.84 16.81
N GLN A 174 43.38 2.05 17.36
CA GLN A 174 41.98 2.49 17.52
C GLN A 174 41.82 3.76 18.38
N ASN A 175 42.66 3.96 19.38
CA ASN A 175 42.59 5.17 20.22
C ASN A 175 42.98 6.42 19.42
N GLN A 176 44.07 6.37 18.64
CA GLN A 176 44.47 7.46 17.75
C GLN A 176 43.35 7.79 16.75
N LEU A 177 42.74 6.77 16.15
CA LEU A 177 41.64 6.97 15.20
C LEU A 177 40.42 7.61 15.85
N ARG A 178 40.09 7.26 17.10
CA ARG A 178 38.98 7.87 17.84
C ARG A 178 39.29 9.32 18.23
N GLU A 179 40.48 9.59 18.73
CA GLU A 179 40.93 10.95 19.07
C GLU A 179 40.91 11.84 17.84
N SER A 180 41.56 11.43 16.75
CA SER A 180 41.56 12.20 15.49
C SER A 180 40.16 12.37 14.89
N ALA A 181 39.27 11.38 15.02
CA ALA A 181 37.89 11.51 14.55
C ALA A 181 37.09 12.52 15.40
N LEU A 182 37.32 12.59 16.71
CA LEU A 182 36.69 13.59 17.58
C LEU A 182 37.25 14.99 17.32
N ASP A 183 38.55 15.11 17.09
CA ASP A 183 39.19 16.39 16.76
C ASP A 183 38.62 16.95 15.44
N LEU A 184 38.51 16.11 14.40
CA LEU A 184 37.89 16.51 13.12
C LEU A 184 36.41 16.93 13.29
N LEU A 185 35.66 16.20 14.10
CA LEU A 185 34.24 16.51 14.32
C LEU A 185 34.06 17.83 15.08
N HIS A 186 34.96 18.12 16.04
CA HIS A 186 35.01 19.44 16.69
C HIS A 186 35.42 20.54 15.71
N GLU A 187 36.40 20.30 14.84
CA GLU A 187 36.80 21.28 13.81
C GLU A 187 35.63 21.60 12.85
N GLU A 188 34.83 20.61 12.46
CA GLU A 188 33.68 20.82 11.56
C GLU A 188 32.47 21.50 12.25
N GLU A 189 32.07 21.03 13.44
CA GLU A 189 30.92 21.61 14.16
C GLU A 189 31.18 23.04 14.64
N TRP A 190 32.44 23.36 14.96
CA TRP A 190 32.82 24.65 15.52
C TRP A 190 33.54 25.56 14.53
N SER A 191 33.80 25.10 13.30
CA SER A 191 34.11 26.01 12.21
C SER A 191 32.88 26.90 12.00
N PRO A 192 32.99 28.23 12.13
CA PRO A 192 31.87 29.12 11.85
C PRO A 192 31.43 28.80 10.43
N THR A 193 30.27 28.15 10.30
CA THR A 193 29.69 27.79 9.01
C THR A 193 29.70 29.08 8.21
N SER A 194 30.61 29.15 7.24
CA SER A 194 30.85 30.37 6.50
C SER A 194 29.49 30.81 5.99
N PRO A 195 28.96 31.97 6.40
CA PRO A 195 27.59 32.34 6.14
C PRO A 195 27.39 32.17 4.65
N ALA A 196 26.50 31.24 4.27
CA ALA A 196 26.23 30.92 2.89
C ALA A 196 26.12 32.25 2.16
N PRO A 197 26.92 32.50 1.10
CA PRO A 197 26.94 33.80 0.43
C PRO A 197 25.49 34.09 0.10
N SER A 198 24.94 35.05 0.84
CA SER A 198 23.60 35.54 0.66
C SER A 198 23.69 36.25 -0.67
N GLY A 199 23.52 35.45 -1.73
CA GLY A 199 23.41 35.92 -3.08
C GLY A 199 22.21 36.84 -3.05
N SER A 200 22.51 38.12 -2.98
CA SER A 200 21.61 39.20 -3.29
C SER A 200 20.89 38.80 -4.57
N ALA A 201 19.64 38.35 -4.43
CA ALA A 201 18.66 38.39 -5.49
C ALA A 201 18.28 39.86 -5.68
N GLU A 202 19.26 40.65 -6.11
CA GLU A 202 19.05 41.96 -6.69
C GLU A 202 18.46 41.72 -8.09
N GLY A 203 17.16 41.98 -8.22
CA GLY A 203 16.56 42.42 -9.48
C GLY A 203 16.34 41.36 -10.55
N ILE A 204 15.22 40.64 -10.46
CA ILE A 204 14.47 40.28 -11.67
C ILE A 204 13.36 41.33 -11.83
N PRO A 205 13.45 42.26 -12.79
CA PRO A 205 12.37 43.21 -13.04
C PRO A 205 11.17 42.48 -13.62
N ALA A 206 9.99 42.88 -13.14
CA ALA A 206 8.70 42.54 -13.69
C ALA A 206 8.60 42.95 -15.17
N GLN A 207 8.51 41.96 -16.05
CA GLN A 207 7.86 42.05 -17.36
C GLN A 207 6.82 40.91 -17.36
N ALA A 208 5.52 41.15 -17.18
CA ALA A 208 4.61 41.77 -18.15
C ALA A 208 4.59 41.03 -19.50
N GLN A 209 3.95 39.86 -19.51
CA GLN A 209 3.28 39.19 -20.65
C GLN A 209 2.11 38.43 -19.99
N GLU A 210 0.82 38.72 -20.10
CA GLU A 210 0.00 39.44 -21.08
C GLU A 210 0.28 39.01 -22.53
N GLU A 211 0.04 37.73 -22.84
CA GLU A 211 -0.37 37.37 -24.21
C GLU A 211 -1.12 36.04 -24.30
N ALA A 212 -2.25 36.11 -25.01
CA ALA A 212 -2.90 35.06 -25.78
C ALA A 212 -3.53 33.86 -25.05
N ALA A 213 -4.83 34.03 -24.82
CA ALA A 213 -5.81 33.00 -25.08
C ALA A 213 -5.50 32.24 -26.39
N HIS A 214 -5.21 30.96 -26.30
CA HIS A 214 -5.36 30.04 -27.43
C HIS A 214 -5.94 28.72 -26.93
N LEU A 215 -7.26 28.63 -27.03
CA LEU A 215 -7.98 27.37 -27.16
C LEU A 215 -7.48 26.66 -28.43
N PRO A 216 -7.16 25.37 -28.40
CA PRO A 216 -7.29 24.50 -29.54
C PRO A 216 -8.61 23.73 -29.43
N GLU A 217 -9.42 24.04 -30.42
CA GLU A 217 -10.61 23.38 -30.91
C GLU A 217 -10.39 21.89 -31.18
N ALA A 218 -11.49 21.14 -31.06
CA ALA A 218 -11.57 19.72 -31.24
C ALA A 218 -11.06 19.24 -32.62
N THR A 219 -10.24 18.19 -32.62
CA THR A 219 -10.13 17.28 -33.77
C THR A 219 -10.60 15.89 -33.37
N ALA A 220 -11.74 15.55 -33.94
CA ALA A 220 -12.29 14.22 -34.02
C ALA A 220 -11.45 13.29 -34.93
N ALA A 221 -11.67 11.99 -34.73
CA ALA A 221 -11.60 10.91 -35.72
C ALA A 221 -10.22 10.43 -36.24
N ALA A 222 -9.79 9.29 -35.69
CA ALA A 222 -9.29 8.11 -36.43
C ALA A 222 -9.17 6.95 -35.40
N ALA A 223 -10.11 6.02 -35.27
CA ALA A 223 -10.31 4.88 -36.16
C ALA A 223 -9.00 4.14 -36.51
N SER A 224 -8.39 3.47 -35.53
CA SER A 224 -7.42 2.39 -35.78
C SER A 224 -8.02 1.06 -35.40
N SER A 225 -8.21 0.25 -36.44
CA SER A 225 -8.64 -1.14 -36.41
C SER A 225 -7.70 -2.03 -35.57
N PRO A 226 -8.24 -3.04 -34.87
CA PRO A 226 -7.44 -4.05 -34.20
C PRO A 226 -6.84 -5.04 -35.19
N GLU A 227 -5.54 -5.26 -35.05
CA GLU A 227 -4.72 -6.27 -35.72
C GLU A 227 -5.11 -7.68 -35.21
N PRO A 228 -5.32 -8.69 -36.09
CA PRO A 228 -5.75 -10.02 -35.67
C PRO A 228 -4.62 -10.83 -35.03
N LEU A 229 -4.89 -11.33 -33.82
CA LEU A 229 -4.10 -12.34 -33.11
C LEU A 229 -3.89 -13.58 -33.99
N ALA A 230 -2.63 -13.87 -34.31
CA ALA A 230 -2.21 -15.17 -34.81
C ALA A 230 -2.32 -16.19 -33.67
N THR A 231 -3.33 -17.05 -33.76
CA THR A 231 -3.50 -18.26 -32.95
C THR A 231 -2.33 -19.20 -33.18
N LYS A 232 -1.39 -19.28 -32.22
CA LYS A 232 -0.35 -20.31 -32.21
C LYS A 232 -0.85 -21.50 -31.38
N GLU A 233 -1.33 -22.48 -32.12
CA GLU A 233 -1.71 -23.83 -31.71
C GLU A 233 -0.60 -24.49 -30.88
N PRO A 234 -0.82 -24.89 -29.62
CA PRO A 234 0.10 -25.77 -28.91
C PRO A 234 -0.14 -27.23 -29.29
N ALA A 235 0.93 -27.88 -29.74
CA ALA A 235 0.99 -29.28 -30.15
C ALA A 235 0.51 -30.26 -29.06
N PRO A 236 -0.09 -31.41 -29.44
CA PRO A 236 -0.46 -32.47 -28.50
C PRO A 236 0.80 -33.10 -27.89
N THR A 237 0.88 -33.07 -26.57
CA THR A 237 1.90 -33.82 -25.82
C THR A 237 1.35 -35.21 -25.53
N ASP A 238 2.01 -36.21 -26.10
CA ASP A 238 1.81 -37.65 -25.86
C ASP A 238 1.81 -38.01 -24.37
N PRO A 239 0.84 -38.81 -23.88
CA PRO A 239 0.96 -39.57 -22.65
C PRO A 239 1.41 -40.99 -22.98
N SER A 240 2.70 -41.28 -22.88
CA SER A 240 3.21 -42.65 -22.86
C SER A 240 4.49 -42.75 -22.05
N GLY A 241 4.42 -43.46 -20.93
CA GLY A 241 5.58 -43.76 -20.11
C GLY A 241 5.25 -44.16 -18.68
N GLU A 242 4.43 -45.20 -18.49
CA GLU A 242 4.57 -46.06 -17.31
C GLU A 242 5.93 -46.77 -17.38
N PRO A 243 6.69 -46.80 -16.27
CA PRO A 243 7.40 -48.02 -15.98
C PRO A 243 7.11 -48.52 -14.56
N GLY A 244 6.45 -49.68 -14.52
CA GLY A 244 7.05 -50.86 -13.92
C GLY A 244 7.18 -50.88 -12.40
N VAL A 245 6.13 -51.38 -11.75
CA VAL A 245 6.23 -52.11 -10.48
C VAL A 245 7.05 -53.39 -10.74
N SER A 246 8.13 -53.58 -9.99
CA SER A 246 8.73 -54.90 -9.78
C SER A 246 8.67 -55.23 -8.29
N THR A 247 8.01 -56.35 -8.04
CA THR A 247 8.01 -57.21 -6.85
C THR A 247 9.41 -57.58 -6.38
#